data_AF-A0A925B8S9-F1
#
_entry.id   AF-A0A925B8S9-F1
#
_cell.length_a   1.000
_cell.length_b   1.000
_cell.length_c   1.000
_cell.angle_alpha   90.00
_cell.angle_beta   90.00
_cell.angle_gamma   90.00
#
_symmetry.space_group_name_H-M   'P 1'
#
loop_
_entity.id
_entity.type
_entity.pdbx_description
1 polymer ?
#
loop_
_entity_poly.entity_id
_entity_poly.type
_entity_poly.pdbx_seq_one_letter_code
_entity_poly.pdbx_strand_id
1 'polypeptide(L)'
;MAYDLEEQEQLASFKGWWNDNGTRVLVVIALIAVAAAGWQGWRIWQANQAQQAGGQYEALVKAAQEGDAKALRDAGGTLVESFPRTLYASMGALVAARFHVERADLKNA
;
A
#
# COMPACT_ATOMS: atom_id res chain seq x y z
N MET A 1 -14.02 -57.32 -11.44
CA MET A 1 -12.78 -56.83 -10.81
C MET A 1 -11.82 -56.20 -11.84
N ALA A 2 -12.31 -55.63 -12.95
CA ALA A 2 -11.47 -54.98 -13.97
C ALA A 2 -11.20 -53.49 -13.68
N TYR A 3 -12.00 -52.89 -12.79
CA TYR A 3 -11.85 -51.49 -12.37
C TYR A 3 -10.52 -51.23 -11.66
N ASP A 4 -10.03 -52.20 -10.87
CA ASP A 4 -8.82 -52.08 -10.05
C ASP A 4 -7.53 -52.07 -10.90
N LEU A 5 -7.49 -52.77 -12.04
CA LEU A 5 -6.33 -52.79 -12.95
C LEU A 5 -6.15 -51.47 -13.70
N GLU A 6 -7.23 -50.93 -14.26
CA GLU A 6 -7.22 -49.65 -14.98
C GLU A 6 -7.01 -48.47 -14.02
N GLU A 7 -7.56 -48.53 -12.80
CA GLU A 7 -7.28 -47.56 -11.74
C GLU A 7 -5.82 -47.63 -11.26
N GLN A 8 -5.22 -48.82 -11.15
CA GLN A 8 -3.80 -48.97 -10.79
C GLN A 8 -2.86 -48.43 -11.87
N GLU A 9 -3.17 -48.63 -13.15
CA GLU A 9 -2.37 -48.05 -14.25
C GLU A 9 -2.46 -46.50 -14.27
N GLN A 10 -3.63 -45.94 -14.02
CA GLN A 10 -3.81 -44.49 -13.90
C GLN A 10 -3.06 -43.91 -12.69
N LEU A 11 -3.14 -44.58 -11.54
CA LEU A 11 -2.38 -44.19 -10.35
C LEU A 11 -0.86 -44.31 -10.56
N ALA A 12 -0.41 -45.37 -11.23
CA ALA A 12 1.01 -45.58 -11.54
C ALA A 12 1.56 -44.50 -12.49
N SER A 13 0.81 -44.16 -13.55
CA SER A 13 1.21 -43.11 -14.49
C SER A 13 1.23 -41.73 -13.85
N PHE A 14 0.24 -41.38 -13.02
CA PHE A 14 0.24 -40.14 -12.25
C PHE A 14 1.40 -40.08 -11.24
N LYS A 15 1.65 -41.18 -10.52
CA LYS A 15 2.75 -41.26 -9.55
C LYS A 15 4.11 -41.14 -10.24
N GLY A 16 4.28 -41.72 -11.42
CA GLY A 16 5.46 -41.54 -12.27
C GLY A 16 5.66 -40.08 -12.67
N TRP A 17 4.62 -39.45 -13.23
CA TRP A 17 4.67 -38.03 -13.59
C TRP A 17 5.00 -37.12 -12.41
N TRP A 18 4.40 -37.40 -11.25
CA TRP A 18 4.67 -36.65 -10.01
C TRP A 18 6.09 -36.87 -9.50
N ASN A 19 6.64 -38.07 -9.62
CA ASN A 19 8.03 -38.32 -9.24
C ASN A 19 9.00 -37.55 -10.14
N ASP A 20 8.67 -37.41 -11.43
CA ASP A 20 9.50 -36.70 -12.40
C ASP A 20 9.33 -35.17 -12.36
N ASN A 21 8.13 -34.66 -12.01
CA ASN A 21 7.79 -33.24 -12.11
C ASN A 21 7.39 -32.58 -10.79
N GLY A 22 7.15 -33.33 -9.72
CA GLY A 22 6.62 -32.84 -8.44
C GLY A 22 7.50 -31.76 -7.83
N THR A 23 8.83 -31.89 -7.89
CA THR A 23 9.75 -30.83 -7.43
C THR A 23 9.57 -29.54 -8.22
N ARG A 24 9.42 -29.62 -9.56
CA ARG A 24 9.23 -28.43 -10.40
C ARG A 24 7.90 -27.75 -10.10
N VAL A 25 6.84 -28.54 -9.95
CA VAL A 25 5.50 -28.05 -9.58
C VAL A 25 5.55 -27.35 -8.22
N LEU A 26 6.20 -27.95 -7.22
CA LEU A 26 6.36 -27.35 -5.90
C LEU A 26 7.17 -26.05 -5.95
N VAL A 27 8.24 -25.99 -6.74
CA VAL A 27 9.02 -24.76 -6.93
C VAL A 27 8.17 -23.65 -7.54
N VAL A 28 7.39 -23.95 -8.58
CA VAL A 28 6.50 -22.96 -9.22
C VAL A 28 5.45 -22.46 -8.22
N ILE A 29 4.81 -23.37 -7.47
CA ILE A 29 3.84 -23.00 -6.43
C ILE A 29 4.50 -22.11 -5.36
N ALA A 30 5.70 -22.47 -4.91
CA ALA A 30 6.43 -21.68 -3.93
C ALA A 30 6.76 -20.27 -4.46
N LEU A 31 7.19 -20.15 -5.72
CA LEU A 31 7.45 -18.85 -6.34
C LEU A 31 6.18 -17.99 -6.42
N ILE A 32 5.05 -18.58 -6.80
CA ILE A 32 3.76 -17.88 -6.82
C ILE A 32 3.37 -17.42 -5.41
N ALA A 33 3.54 -18.28 -4.40
CA ALA A 33 3.24 -17.95 -3.01
C ALA A 33 4.10 -16.79 -2.50
N VAL A 34 5.41 -16.79 -2.80
CA VAL A 34 6.32 -15.70 -2.43
C VAL A 34 5.94 -14.40 -3.15
N ALA A 35 5.62 -14.46 -4.44
CA ALA A 35 5.19 -13.29 -5.21
C ALA A 35 3.89 -12.69 -4.65
N ALA A 36 2.91 -13.54 -4.34
CA ALA A 36 1.64 -13.14 -3.74
C ALA A 36 1.84 -12.52 -2.34
N ALA A 37 2.70 -13.13 -1.50
CA ALA A 37 3.04 -12.59 -0.19
C ALA A 37 3.74 -11.23 -0.30
N GLY A 38 4.67 -11.07 -1.24
CA GLY A 38 5.34 -9.80 -1.51
C GLY A 38 4.37 -8.70 -1.95
N TRP A 39 3.46 -9.02 -2.87
CA TRP A 39 2.42 -8.09 -3.32
C TRP A 39 1.50 -7.68 -2.17
N GLN A 40 1.03 -8.64 -1.38
CA GLN A 40 0.15 -8.38 -0.24
C GLN A 40 0.86 -7.53 0.83
N GLY A 41 2.12 -7.82 1.12
CA GLY A 41 2.95 -7.03 2.04
C GLY A 41 3.12 -5.58 1.57
N TRP A 42 3.41 -5.39 0.27
CA TRP A 42 3.49 -4.05 -0.32
C TRP A 42 2.16 -3.29 -0.20
N ARG A 43 1.04 -3.95 -0.48
CA ARG A 43 -0.30 -3.34 -0.39
C ARG A 43 -0.63 -2.89 1.03
N ILE A 44 -0.30 -3.71 2.02
CA ILE A 44 -0.49 -3.38 3.45
C ILE A 44 0.39 -2.19 3.82
N TRP A 45 1.66 -2.19 3.42
CA TRP A 45 2.57 -1.08 3.67
C TRP A 45 2.04 0.24 3.07
N GLN A 46 1.55 0.20 1.83
CA GLN A 46 0.96 1.38 1.18
C GLN A 46 -0.32 1.87 1.88
N ALA A 47 -1.17 0.96 2.35
CA ALA A 47 -2.37 1.31 3.11
C ALA A 47 -2.03 1.96 4.46
N ASN A 48 -1.05 1.43 5.19
CA ASN A 48 -0.57 2.01 6.44
C ASN A 48 0.05 3.39 6.22
N GLN A 49 0.80 3.57 5.12
CA GLN A 49 1.36 4.86 4.74
C GLN A 49 0.26 5.90 4.48
N ALA A 50 -0.82 5.50 3.82
CA ALA A 50 -1.97 6.37 3.57
C ALA A 50 -2.75 6.74 4.84
N GLN A 51 -2.90 5.80 5.78
CA GLN A 51 -3.57 6.09 7.07
C GLN A 51 -2.76 7.07 7.92
N GLN A 52 -1.43 6.87 8.01
CA GLN A 52 -0.56 7.79 8.74
C GLN A 52 -0.53 9.19 8.12
N ALA A 53 -0.50 9.27 6.79
CA ALA A 53 -0.61 10.53 6.07
C ALA A 53 -1.94 11.25 6.35
N GLY A 54 -3.05 10.50 6.42
CA GLY A 54 -4.37 11.06 6.75
C GLY A 54 -4.41 11.76 8.11
N GLY A 55 -3.79 11.17 9.13
CA GLY A 55 -3.70 11.79 10.47
C GLY A 55 -2.90 13.09 10.47
N GLN A 56 -1.79 13.13 9.70
CA GLN A 56 -1.00 14.37 9.55
C GLN A 56 -1.74 15.45 8.76
N TYR A 57 -2.51 15.05 7.75
CA TYR A 57 -3.37 15.96 6.99
C TYR A 57 -4.47 16.57 7.87
N GLU A 58 -5.08 15.78 8.75
CA GLU A 58 -6.08 16.29 9.70
C GLU A 58 -5.47 17.33 10.66
N ALA A 59 -4.28 17.05 11.19
CA ALA A 59 -3.54 18.01 12.02
C ALA A 59 -3.21 19.30 11.25
N LEU A 60 -2.84 19.20 9.97
CA LEU A 60 -2.58 20.33 9.10
C LEU A 60 -3.84 21.19 8.87
N VAL A 61 -4.98 20.56 8.57
CA VAL A 61 -6.26 21.28 8.37
C VAL A 61 -6.68 21.99 9.66
N LYS A 62 -6.52 21.32 10.81
CA LYS A 62 -6.81 21.93 12.11
C LYS A 62 -5.92 23.14 12.38
N ALA A 63 -4.61 23.03 12.14
CA ALA A 63 -3.68 24.14 12.28
C ALA A 63 -4.02 25.31 11.35
N ALA A 64 -4.49 25.02 10.12
CA ALA A 64 -4.97 26.04 9.19
C ALA A 64 -6.17 26.81 9.77
N GLN A 65 -7.14 26.09 10.34
CA GLN A 65 -8.35 26.67 10.93
C GLN A 65 -8.04 27.49 12.19
N GLU A 66 -7.11 27.02 13.03
CA GLU A 66 -6.70 27.69 14.27
C GLU A 66 -5.78 28.90 14.01
N GLY A 67 -5.30 29.09 12.78
CA GLY A 67 -4.40 30.19 12.47
C GLY A 67 -2.94 29.92 12.85
N ASP A 68 -2.59 28.70 13.24
CA ASP A 68 -1.23 28.35 13.67
C ASP A 68 -0.33 28.06 12.47
N ALA A 69 0.32 29.12 11.99
CA ALA A 69 1.24 29.05 10.85
C ALA A 69 2.45 28.14 11.11
N LYS A 70 2.86 27.93 12.36
CA LYS A 70 3.99 27.06 12.70
C LYS A 70 3.56 25.61 12.60
N ALA A 71 2.47 25.24 13.26
CA ALA A 71 1.92 23.89 13.20
C ALA A 71 1.53 23.48 11.78
N LEU A 72 0.98 24.40 10.98
CA LEU A 72 0.67 24.17 9.56
C LEU A 72 1.93 23.85 8.75
N ARG A 73 3.02 24.58 8.98
CA ARG A 73 4.28 24.40 8.26
C ARG A 73 4.98 23.11 8.65
N ASP A 74 4.95 22.76 9.93
CA ASP A 74 5.54 21.53 10.46
C ASP A 74 4.77 20.29 9.97
N ALA A 75 3.43 20.30 10.05
CA ALA A 75 2.58 19.22 9.54
C ALA A 75 2.67 19.10 8.02
N GLY A 76 2.71 20.22 7.29
CA GLY A 76 2.84 20.27 5.84
C GLY A 76 4.20 19.76 5.34
N GLY A 77 5.28 20.18 6.00
CA GLY A 77 6.63 19.68 5.72
C GLY A 77 6.71 18.17 5.93
N THR A 78 6.19 17.68 7.06
CA THR A 78 6.13 16.24 7.36
C THR A 78 5.34 15.46 6.30
N LEU A 79 4.20 16.01 5.84
CA LEU A 79 3.37 15.38 4.82
C LEU A 79 4.09 15.25 3.47
N VAL A 80 4.81 16.28 3.05
CA VAL A 80 5.55 16.30 1.78
C VAL A 80 6.82 15.44 1.86
N GLU A 81 7.51 15.45 2.99
CA GLU A 81 8.78 14.73 3.16
C GLU A 81 8.58 13.24 3.45
N SER A 82 7.64 12.91 4.35
CA SER A 82 7.41 11.53 4.80
C SER A 82 6.37 10.79 3.93
N PHE A 83 5.46 11.51 3.27
CA PHE A 83 4.37 10.91 2.49
C PHE A 83 4.27 11.43 1.03
N PRO A 84 5.38 11.65 0.29
CA PRO A 84 5.36 12.27 -1.04
C PRO A 84 4.60 11.46 -2.10
N ARG A 85 4.47 10.14 -1.89
CA ARG A 85 3.77 9.21 -2.80
C ARG A 85 2.27 9.07 -2.49
N THR A 86 1.75 9.84 -1.54
CA THR A 86 0.33 9.81 -1.16
C THR A 86 -0.41 11.04 -1.71
N LEU A 87 -1.70 10.92 -1.97
CA LEU A 87 -2.55 12.04 -2.40
C LEU A 87 -2.64 13.15 -1.33
N TYR A 88 -2.38 12.82 -0.06
CA TYR A 88 -2.40 13.79 1.03
C TYR A 88 -1.33 14.86 0.88
N ALA A 89 -0.14 14.54 0.34
CA ALA A 89 0.92 15.52 0.15
C ALA A 89 0.50 16.68 -0.77
N SER A 90 -0.21 16.38 -1.87
CA SER A 90 -0.72 17.41 -2.77
C SER A 90 -1.88 18.19 -2.17
N MET A 91 -2.77 17.53 -1.43
CA MET A 91 -3.86 18.20 -0.71
C MET A 91 -3.34 19.13 0.40
N GLY A 92 -2.33 18.72 1.15
CA GLY A 92 -1.71 19.53 2.20
C GLY A 92 -1.03 20.78 1.64
N ALA A 93 -0.38 20.69 0.48
CA ALA A 93 0.18 21.84 -0.22
C ALA A 93 -0.91 22.86 -0.61
N LEU A 94 -2.07 22.38 -1.06
CA LEU A 94 -3.24 23.21 -1.39
C LEU A 94 -3.81 23.92 -0.15
N VAL A 95 -3.93 23.21 0.98
CA VAL A 95 -4.40 23.81 2.25
C VAL A 95 -3.42 24.87 2.74
N ALA A 96 -2.12 24.61 2.67
CA ALA A 96 -1.09 25.59 3.02
C ALA A 96 -1.13 26.81 2.11
N ALA A 97 -1.31 26.62 0.80
CA ALA A 97 -1.47 27.73 -0.15
C ALA A 97 -2.70 28.58 0.19
N ARG A 98 -3.85 27.94 0.46
CA ARG A 98 -5.08 28.64 0.87
C ARG A 98 -4.89 29.46 2.14
N PHE A 99 -4.23 28.89 3.15
CA PHE A 99 -3.92 29.58 4.40
C PHE A 99 -3.13 30.87 4.17
N HIS A 100 -2.13 30.84 3.29
CA HIS A 100 -1.34 32.01 2.95
C HIS A 100 -2.13 33.06 2.16
N VAL A 101 -2.99 32.64 1.24
CA VAL A 101 -3.85 33.55 0.46
C VAL A 101 -4.87 34.24 1.36
N GLU A 102 -5.62 33.49 2.19
CA GLU A 102 -6.62 34.07 3.11
C GLU A 102 -5.97 35.07 4.07
N ARG A 103 -4.77 34.79 4.58
CA ARG A 103 -4.04 35.74 5.45
C ARG A 103 -3.43 36.92 4.71
N ALA A 104 -3.07 36.80 3.44
CA ALA A 104 -2.62 37.93 2.64
C ALA A 104 -3.78 38.90 2.39
N ASP A 105 -4.97 38.38 2.09
CA ASP A 105 -6.18 39.19 1.93
C ASP A 105 -6.61 39.86 3.25
N LEU A 106 -6.51 39.16 4.39
CA LEU A 106 -6.79 39.76 5.72
C LEU A 106 -5.80 40.86 6.12
N LYS A 107 -4.57 40.87 5.61
CA LYS A 107 -3.61 41.96 5.85
C LYS A 107 -3.86 43.19 4.98
N ASN A 108 -4.62 43.04 3.89
CA ASN A 108 -4.91 44.08 2.92
C ASN A 108 -6.27 44.77 3.17
N ALA A 109 -7.07 44.29 4.14
CA ALA A 109 -8.34 44.87 4.58
C ALA A 109 -8.15 45.69 5.87
#